data_AF-A0A7S4RXU8-F1
#
_entry.id   AF-A0A7S4RXU8-F1
#
_cell.length_a   1.000
_cell.length_b   1.000
_cell.length_c   1.000
_cell.angle_alpha   90.00
_cell.angle_beta   90.00
_cell.angle_gamma   90.00
#
_symmetry.space_group_name_H-M   'P 1'
#
loop_
_entity.id
_entity.type
_entity.pdbx_description
1 polymer ?
#
loop_
_entity_poly.entity_id
_entity_poly.type
_entity_poly.pdbx_seq_one_letter_code
_entity_poly.pdbx_strand_id
1 'polypeptide(L)'
;IAFTVRRRALTAVQDLPVGLRDLSLTMESDKAVDIALWDDSGGRYMVRQTDGAFNDDRRQGSYSEGLHVDYSGSDLLPPVKEWVKLTGSLKSATQLRLYNQGEAEAKSIVKYSYSGLDSCPAAPVGCSKYDEAQAETLVATWAKKTRSEFTFAGQAWDYFEKVAEAEGIPWDQWKAVWNYAASWKVAFEYLDTDGNGYISQQEFDRGYSLVAKKDPEESTLSSSWPSGSSEGPTPAPSWAPTAVGTTPAPTRAPRVDWATPAPSLLSSVADKIAAGPPPELFVFVALKVNNLNYDSLVADPGVRAEFEQAIRDTIVLEAGNGVRSQDV
;
A
#
# COMPACT_ATOMS: atom_id res chain seq x y z
N ILE A 1 -14.35 0.72 -12.51
CA ILE A 1 -13.58 0.24 -11.35
C ILE A 1 -14.35 0.62 -10.10
N ALA A 2 -14.50 -0.29 -9.14
CA ALA A 2 -15.18 -0.02 -7.87
C ALA A 2 -14.15 0.31 -6.79
N PHE A 3 -14.45 1.32 -5.98
CA PHE A 3 -13.59 1.79 -4.90
C PHE A 3 -14.38 1.92 -3.61
N THR A 4 -13.70 1.63 -2.51
CA THR A 4 -14.16 1.89 -1.16
C THR A 4 -13.45 3.14 -0.65
N VAL A 5 -14.20 4.21 -0.38
CA VAL A 5 -13.66 5.51 0.03
C VAL A 5 -13.98 5.74 1.49
N ARG A 6 -12.94 5.82 2.34
CA ARG A 6 -13.10 6.01 3.78
C ARG A 6 -13.85 7.31 4.10
N ARG A 7 -14.61 7.32 5.19
CA ARG A 7 -15.34 8.51 5.66
C ARG A 7 -14.41 9.71 5.83
N ARG A 8 -14.87 10.91 5.47
CA ARG A 8 -14.14 12.17 5.62
C ARG A 8 -12.70 12.15 5.07
N ALA A 9 -12.44 11.30 4.07
CA ALA A 9 -11.10 11.07 3.57
C ALA A 9 -10.99 11.40 2.09
N LEU A 10 -9.84 11.94 1.72
CA LEU A 10 -9.41 12.07 0.34
C LEU A 10 -8.54 10.87 -0.01
N THR A 11 -9.00 10.03 -0.93
CA THR A 11 -8.33 8.79 -1.33
C THR A 11 -7.81 8.93 -2.75
N ALA A 12 -6.50 8.77 -2.96
CA ALA A 12 -5.93 8.64 -4.29
C ALA A 12 -6.31 7.27 -4.88
N VAL A 13 -6.87 7.26 -6.10
CA VAL A 13 -7.39 6.04 -6.71
C VAL A 13 -6.71 5.68 -8.03
N GLN A 14 -6.18 6.66 -8.76
CA GLN A 14 -5.51 6.42 -10.04
C GLN A 14 -4.56 7.56 -10.40
N ASP A 15 -3.36 7.24 -10.83
CA ASP A 15 -2.46 8.19 -11.47
C ASP A 15 -2.80 8.31 -12.96
N LEU A 16 -2.90 9.55 -13.44
CA LEU A 16 -3.14 9.91 -14.83
C LEU A 16 -1.81 10.40 -15.44
N PRO A 17 -1.27 9.70 -16.44
CA PRO A 17 0.04 10.04 -17.00
C PRO A 17 0.02 11.32 -17.82
N VAL A 18 1.19 11.96 -17.92
CA VAL A 18 1.44 13.04 -18.88
C VAL A 18 1.09 12.58 -20.30
N GLY A 19 0.50 13.46 -21.10
CA GLY A 19 0.14 13.19 -22.49
C GLY A 19 -1.18 12.45 -22.68
N LEU A 20 -1.90 12.11 -21.60
CA LEU A 20 -3.25 11.52 -21.70
C LEU A 20 -4.19 12.51 -22.39
N ARG A 21 -4.94 12.04 -23.40
CA ARG A 21 -5.78 12.88 -24.26
C ARG A 21 -7.26 12.64 -24.09
N ASP A 22 -8.02 13.73 -24.10
CA ASP A 22 -9.48 13.74 -24.17
C ASP A 22 -10.15 12.83 -23.14
N LEU A 23 -9.71 12.95 -21.88
CA LEU A 23 -10.21 12.12 -20.77
C LEU A 23 -11.66 12.48 -20.44
N SER A 24 -12.53 11.48 -20.36
CA SER A 24 -13.85 11.58 -19.75
C SER A 24 -13.93 10.64 -18.56
N LEU A 25 -14.20 11.20 -17.39
CA LEU A 25 -14.38 10.54 -16.11
C LEU A 25 -15.83 10.70 -15.66
N THR A 26 -16.45 9.61 -15.23
CA THR A 26 -17.75 9.63 -14.56
C THR A 26 -17.67 8.78 -13.30
N MET A 27 -18.25 9.26 -12.21
CA MET A 27 -18.33 8.55 -10.95
C MET A 27 -19.80 8.47 -10.52
N GLU A 28 -20.18 7.31 -10.00
CA GLU A 28 -21.44 7.09 -9.29
C GLU A 28 -21.15 6.61 -7.87
N SER A 29 -21.79 7.18 -6.86
CA SER A 29 -21.57 6.81 -5.45
C SER A 29 -22.86 6.73 -4.65
N ASP A 30 -22.86 5.87 -3.63
CA ASP A 30 -23.97 5.72 -2.67
C ASP A 30 -23.95 6.76 -1.54
N LYS A 31 -22.93 7.63 -1.52
CA LYS A 31 -22.74 8.74 -0.57
C LYS A 31 -22.27 10.01 -1.31
N ALA A 32 -22.18 11.11 -0.57
CA ALA A 32 -21.56 12.36 -1.01
C ALA A 32 -20.05 12.18 -1.20
N VAL A 33 -19.66 11.76 -2.40
CA VAL A 33 -18.26 11.63 -2.82
C VAL A 33 -18.03 12.56 -3.99
N ASP A 34 -16.98 13.37 -3.93
CA ASP A 34 -16.59 14.28 -5.01
C ASP A 34 -15.33 13.80 -5.76
N ILE A 35 -15.26 14.13 -7.04
CA ILE A 35 -14.06 13.97 -7.86
C ILE A 35 -13.08 15.12 -7.59
N ALA A 36 -11.81 14.77 -7.35
CA ALA A 36 -10.73 15.74 -7.31
C ALA A 36 -9.58 15.31 -8.23
N LEU A 37 -8.99 16.27 -8.94
CA LEU A 37 -7.81 16.09 -9.78
C LEU A 37 -6.67 16.94 -9.24
N TRP A 38 -5.60 16.30 -8.78
CA TRP A 38 -4.41 16.97 -8.23
C TRP A 38 -3.28 16.99 -9.26
N ASP A 39 -2.81 18.18 -9.65
CA ASP A 39 -1.67 18.36 -10.55
C ASP A 39 -0.37 18.34 -9.73
N ASP A 40 0.42 17.27 -9.87
CA ASP A 40 1.64 17.08 -9.10
C ASP A 40 2.70 18.13 -9.42
N SER A 41 2.78 18.57 -10.68
CA SER A 41 3.79 19.54 -11.10
C SER A 41 3.50 20.95 -10.59
N GLY A 42 2.21 21.32 -10.54
CA GLY A 42 1.74 22.60 -10.06
C GLY A 42 1.52 22.64 -8.55
N GLY A 43 1.56 21.49 -7.86
CA GLY A 43 1.29 21.37 -6.44
C GLY A 43 -0.09 21.91 -6.05
N ARG A 44 -1.10 21.73 -6.91
CA ARG A 44 -2.44 22.31 -6.73
C ARG A 44 -3.55 21.45 -7.32
N TYR A 45 -4.79 21.65 -6.86
CA TYR A 45 -5.95 21.00 -7.46
C TYR A 45 -6.30 21.66 -8.80
N MET A 46 -6.31 20.85 -9.86
CA MET A 46 -6.96 21.21 -11.12
C MET A 46 -8.48 21.25 -10.91
N VAL A 47 -9.05 20.18 -10.37
CA VAL A 47 -10.47 20.07 -10.03
C VAL A 47 -10.59 19.74 -8.55
N ARG A 48 -11.36 20.54 -7.81
CA ARG A 48 -11.82 20.24 -6.45
C ARG A 48 -12.96 21.19 -6.11
N GLN A 49 -14.02 20.68 -5.49
CA GLN A 49 -15.24 21.41 -5.19
C GLN A 49 -15.02 22.82 -4.59
N THR A 50 -14.07 22.95 -3.66
CA THR A 50 -13.89 24.16 -2.85
C THR A 50 -12.88 25.14 -3.43
N ASP A 51 -11.68 24.67 -3.77
CA ASP A 51 -10.53 25.54 -4.09
C ASP A 51 -9.69 25.01 -5.26
N GLY A 52 -10.25 24.09 -6.06
CA GLY A 52 -9.64 23.73 -7.34
C GLY A 52 -9.63 24.93 -8.29
N ALA A 53 -8.73 24.92 -9.27
CA ALA A 53 -8.78 25.89 -10.36
C ALA A 53 -10.15 25.84 -11.09
N PHE A 54 -10.76 24.65 -11.11
CA PHE A 54 -12.16 24.42 -11.40
C PHE A 54 -12.85 23.84 -10.18
N ASN A 55 -13.96 24.44 -9.82
CA ASN A 55 -14.70 24.23 -8.58
C ASN A 55 -16.19 24.52 -8.83
N ASP A 56 -17.03 24.53 -7.77
CA ASP A 56 -18.48 24.71 -7.94
C ASP A 56 -18.87 26.05 -8.57
N ASP A 57 -18.06 27.11 -8.35
CA ASP A 57 -18.26 28.45 -8.90
C ASP A 57 -17.69 28.59 -10.33
N ARG A 58 -16.67 27.80 -10.66
CA ARG A 58 -15.99 27.81 -11.96
C ARG A 58 -15.86 26.39 -12.50
N ARG A 59 -16.91 25.94 -13.17
CA ARG A 59 -17.03 24.56 -13.66
C ARG A 59 -16.33 24.26 -14.98
N GLN A 60 -15.93 25.29 -15.72
CA GLN A 60 -15.29 25.11 -17.03
C GLN A 60 -14.23 26.16 -17.34
N GLY A 61 -13.32 25.83 -18.26
CA GLY A 61 -12.34 26.77 -18.81
C GLY A 61 -11.01 26.10 -19.16
N SER A 62 -10.03 26.93 -19.54
CA SER A 62 -8.69 26.46 -19.90
C SER A 62 -7.78 26.40 -18.67
N TYR A 63 -7.07 25.30 -18.48
CA TYR A 63 -6.12 25.11 -17.36
C TYR A 63 -4.68 25.45 -17.75
N SER A 64 -4.24 24.90 -18.87
CA SER A 64 -2.92 25.08 -19.47
C SER A 64 -3.08 25.17 -20.99
N GLU A 65 -1.99 25.44 -21.70
CA GLU A 65 -2.04 25.58 -23.16
C GLU A 65 -2.58 24.30 -23.82
N GLY A 66 -3.76 24.43 -24.44
CA GLY A 66 -4.44 23.35 -25.13
C GLY A 66 -5.19 22.35 -24.24
N LEU A 67 -5.32 22.59 -22.93
CA LEU A 67 -6.12 21.75 -22.03
C LEU A 67 -7.35 22.51 -21.51
N HIS A 68 -8.53 22.04 -21.90
CA HIS A 68 -9.82 22.54 -21.43
C HIS A 68 -10.44 21.56 -20.43
N VAL A 69 -11.05 22.09 -19.38
CA VAL A 69 -11.68 21.33 -18.31
C VAL A 69 -13.16 21.69 -18.27
N ASP A 70 -14.00 20.67 -18.10
CA ASP A 70 -15.44 20.77 -17.85
C ASP A 70 -15.78 19.81 -16.71
N TYR A 71 -16.49 20.30 -15.70
CA TYR A 71 -16.74 19.62 -14.42
C TYR A 71 -18.22 19.77 -14.02
N SER A 72 -18.83 18.69 -13.56
CA SER A 72 -20.26 18.68 -13.17
C SER A 72 -20.60 19.65 -12.03
N GLY A 73 -19.65 19.93 -11.14
CA GLY A 73 -19.96 20.43 -9.79
C GLY A 73 -20.26 19.28 -8.82
N SER A 74 -20.38 19.63 -7.54
CA SER A 74 -20.75 18.70 -6.47
C SER A 74 -22.23 18.35 -6.52
N ASP A 75 -22.52 17.06 -6.34
CA ASP A 75 -23.87 16.55 -6.10
C ASP A 75 -23.94 15.87 -4.73
N LEU A 76 -24.92 16.27 -3.92
CA LEU A 76 -25.08 15.78 -2.54
C LEU A 76 -26.18 14.72 -2.42
N LEU A 77 -26.93 14.45 -3.49
CA LEU A 77 -28.11 13.57 -3.44
C LEU A 77 -27.79 12.18 -4.04
N PRO A 78 -27.85 11.10 -3.24
CA PRO A 78 -27.64 9.75 -3.76
C PRO A 78 -28.72 9.33 -4.80
N PRO A 79 -28.33 8.59 -5.86
CA PRO A 79 -26.96 8.27 -6.22
C PRO A 79 -26.23 9.51 -6.74
N VAL A 80 -25.09 9.83 -6.10
CA VAL A 80 -24.28 10.98 -6.46
C VAL A 80 -23.62 10.67 -7.79
N LYS A 81 -23.82 11.54 -8.78
CA LYS A 81 -23.26 11.39 -10.12
C LYS A 81 -22.44 12.60 -10.48
N GLU A 82 -21.14 12.40 -10.55
CA GLU A 82 -20.20 13.44 -10.94
C GLU A 82 -19.42 13.06 -12.18
N TRP A 83 -18.95 14.07 -12.89
CA TRP A 83 -18.12 13.86 -14.05
C TRP A 83 -17.12 14.99 -14.25
N VAL A 84 -16.00 14.63 -14.88
CA VAL A 84 -14.98 15.56 -15.35
C VAL A 84 -14.62 15.17 -16.77
N LYS A 85 -14.58 16.17 -17.65
CA LYS A 85 -14.11 16.02 -19.03
C LYS A 85 -12.93 16.95 -19.25
N LEU A 86 -11.82 16.37 -19.68
CA LEU A 86 -10.63 17.08 -20.08
C LEU A 86 -10.53 16.97 -21.61
N THR A 87 -10.47 18.08 -22.32
CA THR A 87 -10.29 18.10 -23.78
C THR A 87 -8.90 18.66 -24.10
N GLY A 88 -8.11 17.92 -24.88
CA GLY A 88 -6.67 18.16 -25.08
C GLY A 88 -5.78 17.17 -24.32
N SER A 89 -4.49 17.49 -24.19
CA SER A 89 -3.48 16.63 -23.54
C SER A 89 -3.09 17.13 -22.14
N LEU A 90 -3.03 16.23 -21.15
CA LEU A 90 -2.40 16.53 -19.85
C LEU A 90 -0.92 16.89 -20.04
N LYS A 91 -0.48 18.02 -19.47
CA LYS A 91 0.92 18.47 -19.53
C LYS A 91 1.76 18.02 -18.34
N SER A 92 1.11 17.49 -17.32
CA SER A 92 1.71 17.04 -16.06
C SER A 92 1.03 15.77 -15.56
N ALA A 93 1.74 15.00 -14.74
CA ALA A 93 1.15 13.89 -14.03
C ALA A 93 0.05 14.43 -13.10
N THR A 94 -1.11 13.79 -13.13
CA THR A 94 -2.28 14.21 -12.37
C THR A 94 -2.82 13.02 -11.58
N GLN A 95 -3.19 13.21 -10.33
CA GLN A 95 -3.81 12.15 -9.53
C GLN A 95 -5.32 12.32 -9.51
N LEU A 96 -6.04 11.28 -9.89
CA LEU A 96 -7.46 11.15 -9.60
C LEU A 96 -7.62 10.76 -8.13
N ARG A 97 -8.38 11.58 -7.40
CA ARG A 97 -8.71 11.39 -6.00
C ARG A 97 -10.22 11.46 -5.82
N LEU A 98 -10.73 10.70 -4.85
CA LEU A 98 -12.14 10.73 -4.44
C LEU A 98 -12.22 11.26 -3.01
N TYR A 99 -13.05 12.28 -2.79
CA TYR A 99 -13.27 12.85 -1.47
C TYR A 99 -14.64 12.44 -0.94
N ASN A 100 -14.68 11.62 0.11
CA ASN A 100 -15.94 11.26 0.75
C ASN A 100 -16.28 12.27 1.85
N GLN A 101 -17.31 13.09 1.63
CA GLN A 101 -17.84 14.04 2.62
C GLN A 101 -18.74 13.37 3.67
N GLY A 102 -19.12 12.11 3.49
CA GLY A 102 -19.97 11.38 4.41
C GLY A 102 -19.27 10.99 5.71
N GLU A 103 -20.09 10.74 6.74
CA GLU A 103 -19.67 10.17 8.03
C GLU A 103 -19.46 8.65 7.99
N ALA A 104 -19.82 8.02 6.87
CA ALA A 104 -19.69 6.60 6.62
C ALA A 104 -18.81 6.35 5.39
N GLU A 105 -18.25 5.14 5.32
CA GLU A 105 -17.58 4.65 4.12
C GLU A 105 -18.53 4.66 2.91
N ALA A 106 -17.99 4.98 1.74
CA ALA A 106 -18.73 5.08 0.50
C ALA A 106 -18.24 4.05 -0.52
N LYS A 107 -19.17 3.50 -1.31
CA LYS A 107 -18.89 2.66 -2.46
C LYS A 107 -19.07 3.48 -3.71
N SER A 108 -17.98 3.66 -4.45
CA SER A 108 -17.97 4.49 -5.66
C SER A 108 -17.56 3.67 -6.87
N ILE A 109 -18.26 3.86 -7.99
CA ILE A 109 -17.93 3.26 -9.27
C ILE A 109 -17.44 4.36 -10.20
N VAL A 110 -16.16 4.27 -10.59
CA VAL A 110 -15.57 5.17 -11.58
C VAL A 110 -15.53 4.47 -12.93
N LYS A 111 -16.00 5.15 -13.97
CA LYS A 111 -15.84 4.78 -15.37
C LYS A 111 -15.05 5.88 -16.06
N TYR A 112 -14.16 5.50 -16.96
CA TYR A 112 -13.35 6.46 -17.69
C TYR A 112 -13.10 6.01 -19.13
N SER A 113 -12.83 6.97 -19.99
CA SER A 113 -12.41 6.78 -21.38
C SER A 113 -11.48 7.91 -21.80
N TYR A 114 -10.59 7.66 -22.76
CA TYR A 114 -9.63 8.64 -23.28
C TYR A 114 -9.33 8.33 -24.75
N SER A 115 -8.91 9.33 -25.53
CA SER A 115 -8.66 9.17 -26.97
C SER A 115 -7.25 8.65 -27.29
N GLY A 116 -6.33 8.74 -26.34
CA GLY A 116 -4.99 8.19 -26.47
C GLY A 116 -4.02 8.78 -25.46
N LEU A 117 -2.75 8.51 -25.71
CA LEU A 117 -1.64 8.92 -24.88
C LEU A 117 -0.50 9.33 -25.81
N ASP A 118 0.02 10.55 -25.67
CA ASP A 118 1.03 11.10 -26.59
C ASP A 118 2.32 10.23 -26.59
N SER A 119 2.71 9.76 -25.42
CA SER A 119 3.78 8.78 -25.24
C SER A 119 3.38 7.79 -24.14
N CYS A 120 3.41 6.49 -24.43
CA CYS A 120 3.20 5.50 -23.38
C CYS A 120 4.29 5.67 -22.31
N PRO A 121 3.93 5.83 -21.01
CA PRO A 121 4.92 5.76 -19.96
C PRO A 121 5.63 4.42 -20.05
N ALA A 122 6.87 4.38 -19.58
CA ALA A 122 7.53 3.10 -19.36
C ALA A 122 6.57 2.19 -18.58
N ALA A 123 6.42 0.95 -19.04
CA ALA A 123 5.60 -0.02 -18.33
C ALA A 123 6.03 -0.02 -16.85
N PRO A 124 5.09 0.04 -15.89
CA PRO A 124 5.45 0.00 -14.48
C PRO A 124 6.37 -1.18 -14.19
N VAL A 125 7.26 -1.05 -13.22
CA VAL A 125 8.10 -2.17 -12.79
C VAL A 125 7.19 -3.35 -12.43
N GLY A 126 7.41 -4.49 -13.09
CA GLY A 126 6.56 -5.68 -12.98
C GLY A 126 5.50 -5.85 -14.08
N CYS A 127 5.32 -4.90 -15.00
CA CYS A 127 4.45 -5.04 -16.17
C CYS A 127 5.18 -5.44 -17.46
N SER A 128 6.50 -5.64 -17.38
CA SER A 128 7.24 -6.33 -18.44
C SER A 128 6.76 -7.77 -18.56
N LYS A 129 6.97 -8.39 -19.73
CA LYS A 129 6.82 -9.84 -19.85
C LYS A 129 7.65 -10.51 -18.76
N TYR A 130 7.02 -11.43 -18.01
CA TYR A 130 7.70 -12.17 -16.95
C TYR A 130 8.94 -12.87 -17.52
N ASP A 131 10.09 -12.61 -16.88
CA ASP A 131 11.38 -13.20 -17.21
C ASP A 131 11.82 -14.06 -16.02
N GLU A 132 11.56 -15.35 -16.13
CA GLU A 132 11.83 -16.34 -15.08
C GLU A 132 13.31 -16.39 -14.70
N ALA A 133 14.23 -16.24 -15.67
CA ALA A 133 15.68 -16.28 -15.43
C ALA A 133 16.15 -15.04 -14.66
N GLN A 134 15.57 -13.87 -14.98
CA GLN A 134 15.79 -12.66 -14.20
C GLN A 134 15.23 -12.82 -12.79
N ALA A 135 14.04 -13.40 -12.64
CA ALA A 135 13.41 -13.62 -11.35
C ALA A 135 14.24 -14.55 -10.46
N GLU A 136 14.72 -15.68 -11.00
CA GLU A 136 15.65 -16.58 -10.32
C GLU A 136 16.92 -15.85 -9.84
N THR A 137 17.49 -15.00 -10.70
CA THR A 137 18.69 -14.22 -10.37
C THR A 137 18.44 -13.24 -9.22
N LEU A 138 17.27 -12.60 -9.19
CA LEU A 138 16.86 -11.70 -8.12
C LEU A 138 16.68 -12.46 -6.80
N VAL A 139 16.06 -13.64 -6.84
CA VAL A 139 15.89 -14.49 -5.66
C VAL A 139 17.22 -15.04 -5.14
N ALA A 140 18.13 -15.48 -6.03
CA ALA A 140 19.46 -15.91 -5.62
C ALA A 140 20.26 -14.76 -4.97
N THR A 141 20.14 -13.54 -5.49
CA THR A 141 20.79 -12.35 -4.91
C THR A 141 20.23 -12.02 -3.53
N TRP A 142 18.90 -12.04 -3.38
CA TRP A 142 18.25 -11.87 -2.09
C TRP A 142 18.69 -12.96 -1.10
N ALA A 143 18.64 -14.23 -1.49
CA ALA A 143 19.03 -15.35 -0.64
C ALA A 143 20.50 -15.23 -0.18
N LYS A 144 21.40 -14.73 -1.04
CA LYS A 144 22.80 -14.46 -0.66
C LYS A 144 22.91 -13.37 0.40
N LYS A 145 22.11 -12.30 0.27
CA LYS A 145 22.04 -11.23 1.27
C LYS A 145 21.45 -11.76 2.59
N THR A 146 20.32 -12.44 2.54
CA THR A 146 19.65 -13.00 3.74
C THR A 146 20.57 -13.97 4.49
N ARG A 147 21.38 -14.76 3.77
CA ARG A 147 22.39 -15.64 4.37
C ARG A 147 23.53 -14.94 5.11
N SER A 148 23.75 -13.64 4.86
CA SER A 148 24.71 -12.86 5.63
C SER A 148 24.18 -12.45 7.01
N GLU A 149 22.85 -12.49 7.19
CA GLU A 149 22.16 -12.14 8.44
C GLU A 149 21.67 -13.38 9.19
N PHE A 150 21.27 -14.42 8.46
CA PHE A 150 20.73 -15.66 9.00
C PHE A 150 21.55 -16.84 8.48
N THR A 151 21.98 -17.75 9.35
CA THR A 151 22.76 -18.91 8.90
C THR A 151 21.87 -19.94 8.21
N PHE A 152 20.64 -20.11 8.70
CA PHE A 152 19.71 -21.16 8.26
C PHE A 152 18.38 -20.56 7.77
N ALA A 153 17.75 -21.24 6.80
CA ALA A 153 16.46 -20.81 6.25
C ALA A 153 15.39 -20.72 7.33
N GLY A 154 15.32 -21.69 8.25
CA GLY A 154 14.41 -21.65 9.39
C GLY A 154 14.59 -20.43 10.29
N GLN A 155 15.82 -19.97 10.53
CA GLN A 155 16.05 -18.76 11.33
C GLN A 155 15.54 -17.50 10.62
N ALA A 156 15.75 -17.41 9.31
CA ALA A 156 15.22 -16.31 8.51
C ALA A 156 13.68 -16.37 8.46
N TRP A 157 13.10 -17.57 8.33
CA TRP A 157 11.66 -17.77 8.38
C TRP A 157 11.07 -17.33 9.72
N ASP A 158 11.61 -17.80 10.85
CA ASP A 158 11.17 -17.42 12.21
C ASP A 158 11.24 -15.89 12.43
N TYR A 159 12.16 -15.20 11.74
CA TYR A 159 12.23 -13.75 11.77
C TYR A 159 11.09 -13.09 10.98
N PHE A 160 10.79 -13.60 9.79
CA PHE A 160 9.79 -13.03 8.87
C PHE A 160 8.36 -13.53 9.11
N GLU A 161 8.15 -14.67 9.79
CA GLU A 161 6.82 -15.24 10.05
C GLU A 161 5.94 -14.33 10.92
N LYS A 162 6.52 -13.30 11.56
CA LYS A 162 5.79 -12.26 12.28
C LYS A 162 4.80 -11.50 11.41
N VAL A 163 5.01 -11.50 10.09
CA VAL A 163 4.08 -10.93 9.10
C VAL A 163 3.35 -12.01 8.29
N ALA A 164 3.54 -13.29 8.63
CA ALA A 164 2.84 -14.40 7.99
C ALA A 164 1.43 -14.57 8.56
N GLU A 165 0.53 -15.02 7.70
CA GLU A 165 -0.78 -15.54 8.06
C GLU A 165 -0.73 -17.08 8.11
N ALA A 166 -1.88 -17.74 8.31
CA ALA A 166 -1.95 -19.20 8.42
C ALA A 166 -1.39 -19.94 7.20
N GLU A 167 -1.44 -19.33 6.01
CA GLU A 167 -1.03 -19.94 4.74
C GLU A 167 0.41 -19.55 4.33
N GLY A 168 1.04 -18.59 5.00
CA GLY A 168 2.36 -18.07 4.67
C GLY A 168 2.40 -16.54 4.66
N ILE A 169 3.40 -15.96 4.00
CA ILE A 169 3.55 -14.50 3.90
C ILE A 169 2.74 -14.00 2.69
N PRO A 170 1.68 -13.21 2.89
CA PRO A 170 0.85 -12.75 1.78
C PRO A 170 1.57 -11.74 0.88
N TRP A 171 1.14 -11.68 -0.39
CA TRP A 171 1.68 -10.78 -1.43
C TRP A 171 1.96 -9.35 -0.95
N ASP A 172 1.01 -8.72 -0.26
CA ASP A 172 1.10 -7.33 0.14
C ASP A 172 2.09 -7.09 1.30
N GLN A 173 2.42 -8.13 2.07
CA GLN A 173 3.40 -8.12 3.16
C GLN A 173 4.81 -8.52 2.69
N TRP A 174 4.94 -9.25 1.58
CA TRP A 174 6.23 -9.69 1.06
C TRP A 174 7.23 -8.57 0.78
N LYS A 175 6.73 -7.39 0.42
CA LYS A 175 7.56 -6.18 0.24
C LYS A 175 8.41 -5.87 1.49
N ALA A 176 7.94 -6.19 2.70
CA ALA A 176 8.69 -5.98 3.94
C ALA A 176 9.87 -6.96 4.04
N VAL A 177 9.64 -8.24 3.73
CA VAL A 177 10.69 -9.29 3.64
C VAL A 177 11.75 -8.91 2.60
N TRP A 178 11.31 -8.24 1.53
CA TRP A 178 12.15 -7.78 0.43
C TRP A 178 12.77 -6.39 0.63
N ASN A 179 12.69 -5.82 1.85
CA ASN A 179 13.17 -4.48 2.19
C ASN A 179 12.72 -3.39 1.18
N TYR A 180 11.47 -3.48 0.75
CA TYR A 180 10.79 -2.53 -0.14
C TYR A 180 11.45 -2.29 -1.51
N ALA A 181 12.41 -3.11 -1.92
CA ALA A 181 13.01 -2.97 -3.24
C ALA A 181 11.99 -3.30 -4.34
N ALA A 182 11.93 -2.50 -5.41
CA ALA A 182 10.90 -2.59 -6.46
C ALA A 182 10.79 -3.96 -7.15
N SER A 183 11.83 -4.80 -7.05
CA SER A 183 11.87 -6.15 -7.62
C SER A 183 11.08 -7.19 -6.81
N TRP A 184 10.51 -6.85 -5.66
CA TRP A 184 9.84 -7.80 -4.76
C TRP A 184 8.70 -8.57 -5.45
N LYS A 185 7.97 -7.92 -6.37
CA LYS A 185 6.85 -8.52 -7.09
C LYS A 185 7.30 -9.67 -7.99
N VAL A 186 8.38 -9.44 -8.74
CA VAL A 186 8.96 -10.44 -9.66
C VAL A 186 9.51 -11.64 -8.88
N ALA A 187 10.12 -11.36 -7.73
CA ALA A 187 10.61 -12.41 -6.84
C ALA A 187 9.48 -13.20 -6.18
N PHE A 188 8.39 -12.54 -5.78
CA PHE A 188 7.21 -13.21 -5.24
C PHE A 188 6.64 -14.19 -6.27
N GLU A 189 6.37 -13.72 -7.49
CA GLU A 189 5.81 -14.56 -8.57
C GLU A 189 6.69 -15.78 -8.88
N TYR A 190 8.02 -15.66 -8.69
CA TYR A 190 8.93 -16.80 -8.83
C TYR A 190 8.87 -17.79 -7.68
N LEU A 191 8.60 -17.31 -6.46
CA LEU A 191 8.55 -18.14 -5.25
C LEU A 191 7.19 -18.78 -5.02
N ASP A 192 6.10 -18.06 -5.33
CA ASP A 192 4.71 -18.53 -5.26
C ASP A 192 4.44 -19.50 -6.41
N THR A 193 4.85 -20.74 -6.20
CA THR A 193 4.83 -21.79 -7.23
C THR A 193 3.46 -22.42 -7.39
N ASP A 194 2.62 -22.35 -6.37
CA ASP A 194 1.24 -22.84 -6.43
C ASP A 194 0.22 -21.74 -6.80
N GLY A 195 0.64 -20.47 -6.80
CA GLY A 195 -0.16 -19.32 -7.24
C GLY A 195 -1.26 -18.95 -6.25
N ASN A 196 -1.09 -19.29 -4.97
CA ASN A 196 -2.09 -19.07 -3.94
C ASN A 196 -2.06 -17.63 -3.37
N GLY A 197 -1.07 -16.82 -3.74
CA GLY A 197 -0.91 -15.45 -3.25
C GLY A 197 -0.19 -15.34 -1.90
N TYR A 198 0.44 -16.42 -1.44
CA TYR A 198 1.26 -16.53 -0.24
C TYR A 198 2.61 -17.17 -0.56
N ILE A 199 3.65 -16.79 0.19
CA ILE A 199 4.90 -17.55 0.23
C ILE A 199 4.86 -18.47 1.44
N SER A 200 4.72 -19.76 1.20
CA SER A 200 4.83 -20.79 2.24
C SER A 200 6.27 -20.95 2.74
N GLN A 201 6.46 -21.61 3.89
CA GLN A 201 7.80 -21.93 4.39
C GLN A 201 8.60 -22.78 3.39
N GLN A 202 7.94 -23.70 2.67
CA GLN A 202 8.57 -24.55 1.68
C GLN A 202 9.10 -23.75 0.47
N GLU A 203 8.33 -22.78 -0.01
CA GLU A 203 8.72 -21.88 -1.10
C GLU A 203 9.84 -20.94 -0.69
N PHE A 204 9.77 -20.42 0.53
CA PHE A 204 10.84 -19.64 1.14
C PHE A 204 12.14 -20.44 1.20
N ASP A 205 12.12 -21.66 1.73
CA ASP A 205 13.28 -22.54 1.84
C ASP A 205 13.89 -22.86 0.46
N ARG A 206 13.03 -23.07 -0.55
CA ARG A 206 13.45 -23.28 -1.94
C ARG A 206 14.19 -22.05 -2.47
N GLY A 207 13.64 -20.85 -2.28
CA GLY A 207 14.28 -19.59 -2.65
C GLY A 207 15.61 -19.37 -1.95
N TYR A 208 15.63 -19.58 -0.63
CA TYR A 208 16.80 -19.46 0.23
C TYR A 208 17.94 -20.40 -0.20
N SER A 209 17.61 -21.54 -0.80
CA SER A 209 18.55 -22.58 -1.22
C SER A 209 19.23 -22.29 -2.57
N LEU A 210 18.80 -21.27 -3.34
CA LEU A 210 19.35 -20.99 -4.67
C LEU A 210 20.85 -20.65 -4.67
N VAL A 211 21.39 -20.10 -3.57
CA VAL A 211 22.82 -19.77 -3.44
C VAL A 211 23.72 -21.02 -3.41
N ALA A 212 23.18 -22.17 -2.98
CA ALA A 212 23.98 -23.38 -2.78
C ALA A 212 24.40 -24.08 -4.08
N LYS A 213 23.86 -23.69 -5.24
CA LYS A 213 23.99 -24.47 -6.48
C LYS A 213 25.13 -24.09 -7.41
N LYS A 214 25.86 -22.99 -7.19
CA LYS A 214 26.70 -22.40 -8.27
C LYS A 214 28.21 -22.29 -8.08
N ASP A 215 28.77 -22.78 -6.98
CA ASP A 215 30.23 -22.87 -6.85
C ASP A 215 30.71 -24.34 -6.84
N PRO A 216 30.78 -25.01 -8.01
CA PRO A 216 31.44 -26.31 -8.11
C PRO A 216 32.97 -26.22 -7.93
N GLU A 217 33.56 -25.03 -7.80
CA GLU A 217 35.01 -24.85 -7.67
C GLU A 217 35.57 -25.01 -6.24
N GLU A 218 34.73 -25.09 -5.19
CA GLU A 218 35.21 -25.30 -3.82
C GLU A 218 34.86 -26.69 -3.25
N SER A 219 34.39 -27.61 -4.10
CA SER A 219 34.03 -28.98 -3.70
C SER A 219 35.15 -30.02 -3.89
N THR A 220 36.38 -29.64 -4.25
CA THR A 220 37.49 -30.58 -4.51
C THR A 220 38.49 -30.78 -3.35
N LEU A 221 38.25 -30.23 -2.16
CA LEU A 221 39.19 -30.34 -1.03
C LEU A 221 38.56 -30.81 0.29
N SER A 222 37.71 -31.84 0.28
CA SER A 222 37.46 -32.63 1.50
C SER A 222 36.77 -33.96 1.22
N SER A 223 37.50 -34.92 0.63
CA SER A 223 37.05 -36.31 0.56
C SER A 223 38.22 -37.27 0.81
N SER A 224 38.63 -37.34 2.07
CA SER A 224 39.45 -38.43 2.59
C SER A 224 38.94 -38.85 3.97
N TRP A 225 37.84 -39.60 4.01
CA TRP A 225 37.45 -40.44 5.14
C TRP A 225 36.92 -41.79 4.62
N PRO A 226 37.29 -42.91 5.27
CA PRO A 226 37.06 -44.23 4.72
C PRO A 226 35.66 -44.77 5.03
N SER A 227 35.18 -45.55 4.06
CA SER A 227 33.93 -46.30 4.03
C SER A 227 33.75 -47.22 5.24
N GLY A 228 32.62 -47.10 5.92
CA GLY A 228 32.08 -48.08 6.85
C GLY A 228 30.69 -48.52 6.38
N SER A 229 30.60 -49.73 5.86
CA SER A 229 29.40 -50.39 5.36
C SER A 229 28.48 -50.85 6.50
N SER A 230 27.17 -50.64 6.38
CA SER A 230 26.17 -51.56 6.95
C SER A 230 24.86 -51.49 6.18
N GLU A 231 24.34 -52.69 5.88
CA GLU A 231 23.16 -52.96 5.06
C GLU A 231 21.86 -52.96 5.88
N GLY A 232 20.80 -52.40 5.27
CA GLY A 232 19.40 -52.86 5.32
C GLY A 232 18.52 -52.50 6.54
N PRO A 233 17.21 -52.81 6.51
CA PRO A 233 16.28 -52.87 5.37
C PRO A 233 15.08 -51.91 5.52
N THR A 234 14.44 -51.63 4.39
CA THR A 234 13.21 -50.84 4.22
C THR A 234 11.98 -51.51 4.85
N PRO A 235 11.01 -50.71 5.34
CA PRO A 235 9.61 -51.06 5.08
C PRO A 235 8.80 -49.90 4.49
N ALA A 236 7.91 -50.26 3.57
CA ALA A 236 6.89 -49.40 2.99
C ALA A 236 5.78 -49.06 4.01
N PRO A 237 4.97 -48.02 3.73
CA PRO A 237 3.55 -48.17 3.98
C PRO A 237 2.66 -47.75 2.81
N SER A 238 1.64 -48.57 2.59
CA SER A 238 0.49 -48.38 1.72
C SER A 238 -0.57 -47.49 2.37
N TRP A 239 -1.16 -46.55 1.64
CA TRP A 239 -2.47 -46.00 1.98
C TRP A 239 -3.33 -45.79 0.72
N ALA A 240 -4.51 -46.42 0.73
CA ALA A 240 -5.61 -46.19 -0.19
C ALA A 240 -6.49 -45.03 0.33
N PRO A 241 -7.31 -44.39 -0.54
CA PRO A 241 -8.09 -43.20 -0.17
C PRO A 241 -9.47 -43.60 0.38
N THR A 242 -10.02 -42.84 1.33
CA THR A 242 -11.46 -42.93 1.69
C THR A 242 -12.05 -41.60 2.17
N ALA A 243 -13.09 -41.20 1.43
CA ALA A 243 -14.33 -40.48 1.79
C ALA A 243 -14.34 -39.06 2.39
N VAL A 244 -14.73 -38.12 1.53
CA VAL A 244 -15.90 -37.21 1.60
C VAL A 244 -16.73 -37.21 2.90
N GLY A 245 -16.88 -36.02 3.50
CA GLY A 245 -17.82 -35.75 4.60
C GLY A 245 -18.23 -34.27 4.70
N THR A 246 -19.35 -33.94 4.07
CA THR A 246 -20.39 -32.93 4.40
C THR A 246 -20.07 -31.65 5.17
N THR A 247 -20.30 -30.52 4.50
CA THR A 247 -20.47 -29.15 5.03
C THR A 247 -21.87 -28.95 5.66
N PRO A 248 -22.00 -28.33 6.85
CA PRO A 248 -23.28 -27.79 7.30
C PRO A 248 -23.46 -26.31 6.92
N ALA A 249 -24.70 -25.96 6.57
CA ALA A 249 -25.15 -24.64 6.16
C ALA A 249 -25.13 -23.59 7.30
N PRO A 250 -24.96 -22.29 6.99
CA PRO A 250 -24.95 -21.24 8.00
C PRO A 250 -26.35 -20.88 8.51
N THR A 251 -26.45 -20.82 9.84
CA THR A 251 -27.60 -20.41 10.63
C THR A 251 -27.90 -18.91 10.51
N ARG A 252 -29.19 -18.59 10.39
CA ARG A 252 -29.80 -17.28 10.22
C ARG A 252 -29.64 -16.40 11.48
N ALA A 253 -29.16 -15.17 11.32
CA ALA A 253 -29.08 -14.17 12.39
C ALA A 253 -30.46 -13.54 12.73
N PRO A 254 -30.73 -13.20 14.00
CA PRO A 254 -31.98 -12.56 14.41
C PRO A 254 -31.98 -11.04 14.18
N ARG A 255 -33.21 -10.56 13.94
CA ARG A 255 -33.64 -9.17 13.75
C ARG A 255 -33.50 -8.39 15.07
N VAL A 256 -33.07 -7.13 14.99
CA VAL A 256 -33.10 -6.18 16.11
C VAL A 256 -33.99 -5.00 15.72
N ASP A 257 -35.00 -4.75 16.55
CA ASP A 257 -35.95 -3.64 16.45
C ASP A 257 -35.40 -2.36 17.10
N TRP A 258 -35.81 -1.20 16.55
CA TRP A 258 -35.38 0.15 16.94
C TRP A 258 -36.42 0.88 17.81
N ALA A 259 -35.98 1.49 18.91
CA ALA A 259 -36.51 2.71 19.59
C ALA A 259 -35.60 2.97 20.82
N THR A 260 -35.16 4.15 21.28
CA THR A 260 -35.61 5.57 21.26
C THR A 260 -34.39 6.46 21.68
N PRO A 261 -34.44 7.81 21.71
CA PRO A 261 -33.25 8.69 21.64
C PRO A 261 -32.64 9.10 22.99
N ALA A 262 -31.38 9.54 22.93
CA ALA A 262 -30.62 10.15 24.03
C ALA A 262 -29.90 11.45 23.58
N PRO A 263 -29.49 12.34 24.51
CA PRO A 263 -29.50 13.80 24.33
C PRO A 263 -28.22 14.45 23.78
N SER A 264 -28.35 15.74 23.46
CA SER A 264 -27.43 16.68 22.81
C SER A 264 -26.01 16.79 23.42
N LEU A 265 -25.01 16.76 22.54
CA LEU A 265 -23.55 16.69 22.76
C LEU A 265 -22.81 18.05 22.79
N LEU A 266 -23.47 19.16 23.12
CA LEU A 266 -22.85 20.50 22.97
C LEU A 266 -21.98 20.98 24.14
N SER A 267 -21.78 20.19 25.21
CA SER A 267 -20.95 20.61 26.35
C SER A 267 -19.51 20.04 26.37
N SER A 268 -19.16 19.04 25.55
CA SER A 268 -17.86 18.34 25.69
C SER A 268 -16.73 18.83 24.76
N VAL A 269 -16.97 19.86 23.94
CA VAL A 269 -15.99 20.34 22.95
C VAL A 269 -15.16 21.50 23.49
N ALA A 270 -15.72 22.33 24.38
CA ALA A 270 -15.02 23.47 24.97
C ALA A 270 -13.85 23.03 25.88
N ASP A 271 -14.00 21.91 26.60
CA ASP A 271 -12.98 21.44 27.54
C ASP A 271 -11.76 20.78 26.85
N LYS A 272 -11.89 20.35 25.58
CA LYS A 272 -10.79 19.71 24.84
C LYS A 272 -9.86 20.69 24.12
N ILE A 273 -10.24 21.96 23.98
CA ILE A 273 -9.42 22.98 23.31
C ILE A 273 -8.35 23.56 24.25
N ALA A 274 -8.53 23.45 25.57
CA ALA A 274 -7.58 23.98 26.56
C ALA A 274 -6.37 23.09 26.86
N ALA A 275 -6.34 21.84 26.39
CA ALA A 275 -5.32 20.85 26.78
C ALA A 275 -4.11 20.76 25.82
N GLY A 276 -4.14 21.44 24.67
CA GLY A 276 -3.15 21.25 23.61
C GLY A 276 -3.22 19.85 22.96
N PRO A 277 -2.67 19.66 21.75
CA PRO A 277 -2.66 18.34 21.11
C PRO A 277 -1.78 17.35 21.90
N PRO A 278 -2.20 16.08 22.01
CA PRO A 278 -1.43 15.07 22.73
C PRO A 278 -0.06 14.83 22.06
N PRO A 279 1.00 14.60 22.83
CA PRO A 279 2.38 14.43 22.33
C PRO A 279 2.54 13.31 21.29
N GLU A 280 1.62 12.34 21.25
CA GLU A 280 1.58 11.25 20.27
C GLU A 280 1.35 11.73 18.83
N LEU A 281 0.69 12.87 18.63
CA LEU A 281 0.43 13.41 17.30
C LEU A 281 1.69 13.99 16.65
N PHE A 282 2.60 14.56 17.44
CA PHE A 282 3.86 15.14 16.96
C PHE A 282 4.85 14.08 16.50
N VAL A 283 4.85 12.91 17.16
CA VAL A 283 5.70 11.76 16.79
C VAL A 283 5.34 11.28 15.37
N PHE A 284 4.06 11.22 15.02
CA PHE A 284 3.62 10.79 13.69
C PHE A 284 4.04 11.74 12.56
N VAL A 285 4.01 13.06 12.79
CA VAL A 285 4.41 14.05 11.79
C VAL A 285 5.94 14.03 11.57
N ALA A 286 6.72 13.96 12.66
CA ALA A 286 8.19 13.97 12.59
C ALA A 286 8.78 12.71 11.94
N LEU A 287 8.17 11.54 12.13
CA LEU A 287 8.58 10.29 11.47
C LEU A 287 8.36 10.33 9.96
N LYS A 288 7.30 11.01 9.52
CA LYS A 288 6.96 11.16 8.10
C LYS A 288 7.89 12.15 7.38
N VAL A 289 8.34 13.19 8.08
CA VAL A 289 9.29 14.19 7.53
C VAL A 289 10.70 13.63 7.40
N ASN A 290 11.14 12.78 8.33
CA ASN A 290 12.52 12.25 8.36
C ASN A 290 12.67 10.83 7.80
N ASN A 291 11.59 10.23 7.27
CA ASN A 291 11.59 8.87 6.71
C ASN A 291 12.14 7.80 7.69
N LEU A 292 11.84 7.96 8.99
CA LEU A 292 12.29 7.05 10.04
C LEU A 292 11.24 5.95 10.28
N ASN A 293 11.69 4.71 10.48
CA ASN A 293 10.83 3.60 10.85
C ASN A 293 10.45 3.67 12.34
N TYR A 294 9.14 3.66 12.64
CA TYR A 294 8.60 3.65 14.00
C TYR A 294 9.14 2.47 14.84
N ASP A 295 9.31 1.30 14.23
CA ASP A 295 9.74 0.10 14.94
C ASP A 295 11.20 0.18 15.40
N SER A 296 12.05 0.91 14.66
CA SER A 296 13.44 1.19 15.06
C SER A 296 13.52 2.17 16.24
N LEU A 297 12.54 3.05 16.37
CA LEU A 297 12.45 4.02 17.47
C LEU A 297 11.92 3.38 18.76
N VAL A 298 11.12 2.32 18.65
CA VAL A 298 10.58 1.56 19.79
C VAL A 298 11.57 0.52 20.31
N ALA A 299 12.40 -0.07 19.43
CA ALA A 299 13.33 -1.14 19.78
C ALA A 299 14.62 -0.67 20.50
N ASP A 300 15.03 0.59 20.32
CA ASP A 300 16.26 1.14 20.89
C ASP A 300 15.98 2.37 21.78
N PRO A 301 16.11 2.23 23.12
CA PRO A 301 15.92 3.33 24.06
C PRO A 301 16.85 4.54 23.85
N GLY A 302 18.05 4.32 23.29
CA GLY A 302 19.02 5.38 23.00
C GLY A 302 18.58 6.25 21.81
N VAL A 303 18.17 5.60 20.71
CA VAL A 303 17.64 6.29 19.52
C VAL A 303 16.37 7.08 19.86
N ARG A 304 15.51 6.54 20.71
CA ARG A 304 14.34 7.27 21.23
C ARG A 304 14.73 8.52 22.00
N ALA A 305 15.71 8.44 22.90
CA ALA A 305 16.15 9.58 23.71
C ALA A 305 16.78 10.70 22.84
N GLU A 306 17.58 10.34 21.85
CA GLU A 306 18.17 11.30 20.89
C GLU A 306 17.09 11.98 20.04
N PHE A 307 16.10 11.23 19.58
CA PHE A 307 14.98 11.78 18.80
C PHE A 307 14.09 12.72 19.63
N GLU A 308 13.75 12.33 20.87
CA GLU A 308 13.01 13.19 21.79
C GLU A 308 13.78 14.49 22.12
N GLN A 309 15.11 14.43 22.21
CA GLN A 309 15.94 15.61 22.43
C GLN A 309 15.97 16.52 21.19
N ALA A 310 16.10 15.96 19.98
CA ALA A 310 16.08 16.72 18.74
C ALA A 310 14.75 17.48 18.53
N ILE A 311 13.62 16.87 18.91
CA ILE A 311 12.31 17.53 18.89
C ILE A 311 12.28 18.71 19.88
N ARG A 312 12.78 18.53 21.10
CA ARG A 312 12.84 19.61 22.10
C ARG A 312 13.70 20.77 21.62
N ASP A 313 14.87 20.49 21.04
CA ASP A 313 15.79 21.51 20.56
C ASP A 313 15.19 22.31 19.39
N THR A 314 14.45 21.64 18.50
CA THR A 314 13.74 22.28 17.38
C THR A 314 12.63 23.22 17.87
N ILE A 315 11.83 22.77 18.85
CA ILE A 315 10.76 23.59 19.46
C ILE A 315 11.34 24.84 20.14
N VAL A 316 12.49 24.71 20.83
CA VAL A 316 13.15 25.84 21.50
C VAL A 316 13.70 26.85 20.49
N LEU A 317 14.26 26.40 19.37
CA LEU A 317 14.77 27.27 18.31
C LEU A 317 13.66 28.09 17.63
N GLU A 318 12.48 27.50 17.42
CA GLU A 318 11.36 28.23 16.80
C GLU A 318 10.63 29.18 17.77
N ALA A 319 10.54 28.81 19.04
CA ALA A 319 10.01 29.70 20.09
C ALA A 319 10.89 30.96 20.29
N GLY A 320 12.22 30.83 20.08
CA GLY A 320 13.15 31.96 20.10
C GLY A 320 13.02 32.90 18.90
N ASN A 321 12.49 32.42 17.78
CA ASN A 321 12.32 33.17 16.52
C ASN A 321 10.92 33.80 16.35
N GLY A 322 10.06 33.71 17.36
CA GLY A 322 8.74 34.37 17.35
C GLY A 322 7.70 33.72 16.44
N VAL A 323 7.90 32.46 16.04
CA VAL A 323 6.89 31.68 15.32
C VAL A 323 5.79 31.28 16.29
N ARG A 324 4.52 31.56 15.96
CA ARG A 324 3.38 31.22 16.81
C ARG A 324 3.14 29.72 16.75
N SER A 325 2.79 29.10 17.88
CA SER A 325 2.57 27.65 18.00
C SER A 325 1.41 27.09 17.16
N GLN A 326 0.69 27.92 16.40
CA GLN A 326 -0.36 27.50 15.49
C GLN A 326 0.17 27.22 14.07
N ASP A 327 1.41 27.64 13.77
CA ASP A 327 2.03 27.52 12.46
C ASP A 327 3.02 26.33 12.35
N VAL A 328 3.14 25.50 13.41
CA VAL A 328 4.03 24.32 13.52
C VAL A 328 3.24 23.02 13.52
#